data_AF-A0A950WNJ6-F1
#
_entry.id   AF-A0A950WNJ6-F1
#
_cell.length_a   1.000
_cell.length_b   1.000
_cell.length_c   1.000
_cell.angle_alpha   90.00
_cell.angle_beta   90.00
_cell.angle_gamma   90.00
#
_symmetry.space_group_name_H-M   'P 1'
#
loop_
_entity.id
_entity.type
_entity.pdbx_description
1 polymer ?
#
loop_
_entity_poly.entity_id
_entity_poly.type
_entity_poly.pdbx_seq_one_letter_code
_entity_poly.pdbx_strand_id
1 'polypeptide(L)'
;MFRTNHQVFYDDYMPEPDGLACSTRYLTQSRNEDQITADLKSFDKGAVLFIEGDRPRGVFIVRQGRVKLTTSTPEGRVLILGVGLPGDTLGLSAMISRAEYEATAEAIEPVVVQFITKEAYLTRLRRNADFAL
;
A
#
# COMPACT_ATOMS: atom_id res chain seq x y z
N MET A 1 -4.35 -35.11 -19.71
CA MET A 1 -3.95 -33.86 -20.38
C MET A 1 -3.59 -32.86 -19.28
N PHE A 2 -2.40 -32.27 -19.36
CA PHE A 2 -1.64 -31.72 -18.22
C PHE A 2 -2.18 -30.40 -17.63
N ARG A 3 -1.92 -30.25 -16.33
CA ARG A 3 -2.00 -29.03 -15.49
C ARG A 3 -0.94 -27.99 -15.89
N THR A 4 -1.24 -26.69 -15.64
CA THR A 4 -0.46 -25.72 -14.82
C THR A 4 -1.21 -24.38 -14.78
N ASN A 5 -1.83 -23.98 -13.66
CA ASN A 5 -1.26 -23.11 -12.60
C ASN A 5 -0.34 -22.00 -13.13
N HIS A 6 -0.86 -20.77 -13.22
CA HIS A 6 -0.03 -19.56 -13.26
C HIS A 6 -0.14 -18.85 -11.90
N GLN A 7 0.86 -19.17 -11.10
CA GLN A 7 1.26 -18.56 -9.83
C GLN A 7 1.57 -17.08 -10.07
N VAL A 8 0.95 -16.21 -9.27
CA VAL A 8 1.35 -14.80 -9.17
C VAL A 8 2.62 -14.78 -8.31
N PHE A 9 3.77 -14.47 -8.92
CA PHE A 9 5.06 -14.38 -8.25
C PHE A 9 5.09 -13.11 -7.37
N TYR A 10 4.84 -13.31 -6.08
CA TYR A 10 5.37 -12.49 -4.97
C TYR A 10 6.63 -13.20 -4.48
N ASP A 11 7.70 -13.23 -5.28
CA ASP A 11 8.93 -13.96 -4.93
C ASP A 11 10.16 -13.13 -5.33
N ASP A 12 10.52 -12.20 -4.46
CA ASP A 12 11.91 -11.87 -4.09
C ASP A 12 11.92 -11.00 -2.81
N TYR A 13 11.05 -11.33 -1.86
CA TYR A 13 11.13 -10.80 -0.49
C TYR A 13 10.64 -11.84 0.51
N MET A 14 11.34 -12.98 0.57
CA MET A 14 11.30 -13.89 1.70
C MET A 14 12.42 -13.54 2.70
N PRO A 15 12.11 -13.02 3.90
CA PRO A 15 12.98 -13.19 5.05
C PRO A 15 12.79 -14.61 5.61
N GLU A 16 13.84 -15.42 5.57
CA GLU A 16 13.95 -16.69 6.30
C GLU A 16 14.14 -16.44 7.82
N PRO A 17 13.92 -17.42 8.72
CA PRO A 17 12.70 -18.20 8.93
C PRO A 17 12.37 -18.32 10.43
N ASP A 18 11.56 -17.39 10.95
CA ASP A 18 10.93 -17.55 12.28
C ASP A 18 9.45 -17.80 12.04
N GLY A 19 9.14 -19.04 11.68
CA GLY A 19 7.80 -19.48 11.29
C GLY A 19 6.72 -19.11 12.31
N LEU A 20 6.01 -18.02 12.02
CA LEU A 20 4.65 -17.75 12.47
C LEU A 20 3.91 -17.14 11.27
N ALA A 21 3.29 -18.02 10.49
CA ALA A 21 2.35 -17.70 9.45
C ALA A 21 1.31 -16.70 9.99
N CYS A 22 1.40 -15.44 9.57
CA CYS A 22 0.32 -14.49 9.79
C CYS A 22 -0.39 -14.29 8.44
N SER A 23 -1.35 -15.17 8.20
CA SER A 23 -2.49 -14.99 7.31
C SER A 23 -3.21 -13.68 7.66
N THR A 24 -2.61 -12.54 7.36
CA THR A 24 -3.15 -11.25 7.77
C THR A 24 -4.02 -10.73 6.64
N ARG A 25 -5.22 -11.32 6.55
CA ARG A 25 -6.41 -10.47 6.48
C ARG A 25 -6.20 -9.40 7.55
N TYR A 26 -5.75 -8.21 7.17
CA TYR A 26 -5.79 -7.09 8.10
C TYR A 26 -7.26 -6.81 8.33
N LEU A 27 -7.73 -7.37 9.45
CA LEU A 27 -9.05 -7.20 10.00
C LEU A 27 -9.39 -5.71 9.98
N THR A 28 -10.45 -5.34 9.28
CA THR A 28 -11.17 -4.10 9.59
C THR A 28 -12.65 -4.36 9.46
N GLN A 29 -13.15 -5.16 10.40
CA GLN A 29 -14.52 -5.04 10.85
C GLN A 29 -14.49 -4.61 12.31
N SER A 30 -14.38 -3.30 12.49
CA SER A 30 -14.72 -2.65 13.75
C SER A 30 -15.42 -1.35 13.38
N ARG A 31 -16.75 -1.41 13.40
CA ARG A 31 -17.63 -0.25 13.61
C ARG A 31 -16.93 0.73 14.56
N ASN A 32 -16.88 2.02 14.21
CA ASN A 32 -16.34 3.17 14.97
C ASN A 32 -15.03 3.78 14.43
N GLU A 33 -14.99 4.28 13.18
CA GLU A 33 -13.84 5.03 12.66
C GLU A 33 -14.15 6.43 12.11
N ASP A 34 -15.19 7.08 12.62
CA ASP A 34 -15.44 8.49 12.32
C ASP A 34 -14.52 9.35 13.20
N GLN A 35 -13.34 9.71 12.69
CA GLN A 35 -12.50 10.90 13.02
C GLN A 35 -11.00 10.60 12.84
N ILE A 36 -10.59 10.11 11.67
CA ILE A 36 -9.32 10.58 11.11
C ILE A 36 -9.70 11.72 10.17
N THR A 37 -9.13 12.91 10.35
CA THR A 37 -9.07 13.92 9.28
C THR A 37 -8.12 13.38 8.22
N ALA A 38 -8.59 12.39 7.46
CA ALA A 38 -7.86 11.81 6.38
C ALA A 38 -8.38 12.47 5.12
N ASP A 39 -7.52 13.28 4.51
CA ASP A 39 -7.88 14.10 3.38
C ASP A 39 -8.24 13.19 2.20
N LEU A 40 -9.47 13.33 1.72
CA LEU A 40 -9.86 12.75 0.46
C LEU A 40 -9.20 13.55 -0.65
N LYS A 41 -8.49 12.84 -1.53
CA LYS A 41 -7.82 13.41 -2.69
C LYS A 41 -8.32 12.72 -3.93
N SER A 42 -8.65 13.53 -4.93
CA SER A 42 -9.04 13.05 -6.25
C SER A 42 -7.89 13.26 -7.22
N PHE A 43 -7.66 12.27 -8.06
CA PHE A 43 -6.58 12.23 -9.03
C PHE A 43 -7.17 11.87 -10.39
N ASP A 44 -6.82 12.66 -11.40
CA ASP A 44 -7.17 12.34 -12.79
C ASP A 44 -6.34 11.16 -13.31
N LYS A 45 -6.81 10.55 -14.39
CA LYS A 45 -6.05 9.52 -15.11
C LYS A 45 -4.67 10.06 -15.52
N GLY A 46 -3.63 9.27 -15.25
CA GLY A 46 -2.23 9.60 -15.51
C GLY A 46 -1.56 10.36 -14.37
N ALA A 47 -2.29 10.75 -13.32
CA ALA A 47 -1.70 11.41 -12.17
C ALA A 47 -0.89 10.41 -11.31
N VAL A 48 0.28 10.86 -10.85
CA VAL A 48 1.17 10.08 -9.99
C VAL A 48 0.86 10.40 -8.53
N LEU A 49 0.58 9.37 -7.74
CA LEU A 49 0.27 9.49 -6.31
C LEU A 49 1.57 9.58 -5.49
N PHE A 50 2.57 8.76 -5.84
CA PHE A 50 3.92 8.77 -5.28
C PHE A 50 4.91 8.10 -6.25
N ILE A 51 6.18 8.41 -6.10
CA ILE A 51 7.27 7.94 -6.97
C ILE A 51 8.19 7.02 -6.16
N GLU A 52 8.73 6.00 -6.82
CA GLU A 52 9.81 5.16 -6.30
C GLU A 52 11.01 6.00 -5.86
N GLY A 53 11.60 5.68 -4.71
CA GLY A 53 12.72 6.43 -4.12
C GLY A 53 12.30 7.68 -3.32
N ASP A 54 11.05 8.12 -3.39
CA ASP A 54 10.59 9.22 -2.56
C ASP A 54 10.40 8.79 -1.10
N ARG A 55 10.71 9.71 -0.19
CA ARG A 55 10.43 9.51 1.23
C ARG A 55 8.92 9.41 1.48
N PRO A 56 8.45 8.41 2.26
CA PRO A 56 7.04 8.18 2.47
C PRO A 56 6.43 9.32 3.28
N ARG A 57 5.49 10.04 2.66
CA ARG A 57 4.70 11.10 3.30
C ARG A 57 3.53 10.53 4.09
N GLY A 58 3.11 9.32 3.75
CA GLY A 58 1.95 8.67 4.32
C GLY A 58 1.50 7.48 3.48
N VAL A 59 0.29 7.01 3.76
CA VAL A 59 -0.35 5.93 3.01
C VAL A 59 -1.56 6.45 2.25
N PHE A 60 -1.84 5.76 1.15
CA PHE A 60 -2.98 6.06 0.28
C PHE A 60 -3.92 4.87 0.28
N ILE A 61 -5.15 5.05 0.74
CA ILE A 61 -6.19 4.03 0.68
C ILE A 61 -7.06 4.32 -0.53
N VAL A 62 -7.11 3.40 -1.49
CA VAL A 62 -7.94 3.57 -2.68
C VAL A 62 -9.41 3.47 -2.27
N ARG A 63 -10.20 4.51 -2.56
CA ARG A 63 -11.64 4.55 -2.31
C ARG A 63 -12.43 4.32 -3.59
N GLN A 64 -11.92 4.79 -4.72
CA GLN A 64 -12.49 4.58 -6.04
C GLN A 64 -11.38 4.60 -7.09
N GLY A 65 -11.59 3.88 -8.20
CA GLY A 65 -10.68 3.85 -9.32
C GLY A 65 -9.63 2.74 -9.20
N ARG A 66 -8.61 2.80 -10.06
CA ARG A 66 -7.51 1.85 -10.11
C ARG A 66 -6.16 2.56 -10.23
N VAL A 67 -5.17 2.03 -9.54
CA VAL A 67 -3.82 2.59 -9.49
C VAL A 67 -2.82 1.53 -9.91
N LYS A 68 -2.02 1.79 -10.94
CA LYS A 68 -0.94 0.90 -11.38
C LYS A 68 0.30 1.14 -10.53
N LEU A 69 0.92 0.06 -10.06
CA LEU A 69 2.19 0.09 -9.35
C LEU A 69 3.31 -0.38 -10.29
N THR A 70 4.39 0.40 -10.35
CA THR A 70 5.57 0.07 -11.17
C THR A 70 6.86 0.31 -10.41
N THR A 71 7.90 -0.46 -10.70
CA THR A 71 9.28 -0.23 -10.18
C THR A 71 10.28 -0.26 -11.34
N SER A 72 11.44 0.34 -11.14
CA SER A 72 12.53 0.39 -12.11
C SER A 72 13.61 -0.61 -11.74
N THR A 73 14.02 -1.46 -12.70
CA THR A 73 15.17 -2.35 -12.50
C THR A 73 16.48 -1.55 -12.57
N PRO A 74 17.60 -2.09 -12.02
CA PRO A 74 18.92 -1.46 -12.15
C PRO A 74 19.35 -1.19 -13.59
N GLU A 75 18.83 -1.96 -14.56
CA GLU A 75 19.06 -1.80 -15.99
C GLU A 75 18.13 -0.75 -16.64
N GLY A 76 17.32 -0.04 -15.85
CA GLY A 76 16.41 1.01 -16.29
C GLY A 76 15.11 0.50 -16.93
N ARG A 77 14.74 -0.76 -16.73
CA ARG A 77 13.47 -1.32 -17.25
C ARG A 77 12.35 -1.07 -16.24
N VAL A 78 11.15 -0.73 -16.74
CA VAL A 78 9.97 -0.57 -15.89
C VAL A 78 9.20 -1.88 -15.78
N LEU A 79 9.00 -2.37 -14.56
CA LEU A 79 8.19 -3.55 -14.26
C LEU A 79 6.85 -3.13 -13.65
N ILE A 80 5.76 -3.76 -14.08
CA ILE A 80 4.44 -3.59 -13.47
C ILE A 80 4.31 -4.59 -12.33
N LEU A 81 4.22 -4.08 -11.10
CA LEU A 81 4.06 -4.89 -9.89
C LEU A 81 2.61 -5.34 -9.70
N GLY A 82 1.66 -4.51 -10.13
CA GLY A 82 0.24 -4.82 -10.02
C GLY A 82 -0.66 -3.61 -10.16
N VAL A 83 -1.94 -3.81 -9.83
CA VAL A 83 -2.96 -2.77 -9.84
C VAL A 83 -3.67 -2.77 -8.49
N GLY A 84 -3.59 -1.65 -7.79
CA GLY A 84 -4.36 -1.37 -6.58
C GLY A 84 -5.83 -1.10 -6.91
N LEU A 85 -6.71 -1.73 -6.13
CA LEU A 85 -8.16 -1.69 -6.24
C LEU A 85 -8.78 -0.96 -5.05
N PRO A 86 -10.06 -0.55 -5.13
CA PRO A 86 -10.75 0.03 -3.98
C PRO A 86 -10.70 -0.86 -2.74
N GLY A 87 -10.24 -0.29 -1.62
CA GLY A 87 -9.97 -1.00 -0.38
C GLY A 87 -8.48 -1.24 -0.13
N ASP A 88 -7.65 -1.22 -1.17
CA ASP A 88 -6.21 -1.46 -1.02
C ASP A 88 -5.50 -0.26 -0.40
N THR A 89 -4.52 -0.57 0.46
CA THR A 89 -3.64 0.42 1.08
C THR A 89 -2.27 0.40 0.39
N LEU A 90 -1.92 1.52 -0.23
CA LEU A 90 -0.68 1.71 -0.97
C LEU A 90 0.35 2.46 -0.11
N GLY A 91 1.63 2.08 -0.24
CA GLY A 91 2.73 2.75 0.45
C GLY A 91 2.90 2.39 1.93
N LEU A 92 2.19 1.36 2.42
CA LEU A 92 2.28 0.92 3.81
C LEU A 92 3.65 0.32 4.17
N SER A 93 4.27 -0.45 3.25
CA SER A 93 5.60 -1.04 3.47
C SER A 93 6.64 0.04 3.80
N ALA A 94 6.76 1.05 2.93
CA ALA A 94 7.66 2.17 3.09
C ALA A 94 7.45 2.93 4.40
N MET A 95 6.19 3.10 4.82
CA MET A 95 5.88 3.79 6.08
C MET A 95 6.34 2.97 7.31
N ILE A 96 6.18 1.65 7.30
CA ILE A 96 6.57 0.74 8.40
C ILE A 96 8.09 0.58 8.46
N SER A 97 8.73 0.32 7.31
CA SER A 97 10.19 0.12 7.22
C SER A 97 10.98 1.42 7.39
N ARG A 98 10.31 2.58 7.36
CA ARG A 98 10.92 3.93 7.33
C ARG A 98 11.88 4.11 6.15
N ALA A 99 11.74 3.28 5.12
CA ALA A 99 12.46 3.37 3.87
C ALA A 99 11.70 4.23 2.85
N GLU A 100 12.29 4.42 1.68
CA GLU A 100 11.67 5.09 0.54
C GLU A 100 10.54 4.23 -0.07
N TYR A 101 9.69 4.83 -0.91
CA TYR A 101 8.73 4.05 -1.68
C TYR A 101 9.46 3.10 -2.63
N GLU A 102 9.10 1.83 -2.59
CA GLU A 102 9.67 0.77 -3.45
C GLU A 102 9.03 0.72 -4.84
N ALA A 103 8.01 1.54 -5.07
CA ALA A 103 7.25 1.57 -6.31
C ALA A 103 6.72 2.99 -6.58
N THR A 104 6.45 3.25 -7.84
CA THR A 104 5.68 4.38 -8.33
C THR A 104 4.21 3.99 -8.48
N ALA A 105 3.30 4.83 -8.00
CA ALA A 105 1.86 4.65 -8.10
C ALA A 105 1.24 5.66 -9.06
N GLU A 106 0.62 5.18 -10.14
CA GLU A 106 0.02 6.00 -11.19
C GLU A 106 -1.47 5.65 -11.37
N ALA A 107 -2.34 6.65 -11.35
CA ALA A 107 -3.77 6.48 -11.61
C ALA A 107 -3.99 6.08 -13.08
N ILE A 108 -4.61 4.92 -13.34
CA ILE A 108 -4.92 4.49 -14.73
C ILE A 108 -6.33 4.89 -15.19
N GLU A 109 -7.12 5.40 -14.26
CA GLU A 109 -8.45 5.99 -14.42
C GLU A 109 -8.65 7.06 -13.34
N PRO A 110 -9.72 7.88 -13.36
CA PRO A 110 -10.01 8.79 -12.25
C PRO A 110 -10.09 8.03 -10.92
N VAL A 111 -9.29 8.46 -9.96
CA VAL A 111 -9.10 7.78 -8.67
C VAL A 111 -9.43 8.72 -7.53
N VAL A 112 -10.12 8.19 -6.52
CA VAL A 112 -10.28 8.85 -5.22
C VAL A 112 -9.52 8.03 -4.20
N VAL A 113 -8.64 8.68 -3.46
CA VAL A 113 -7.90 8.07 -2.35
C VAL A 113 -8.13 8.84 -1.07
N GLN A 114 -8.06 8.12 0.04
CA GLN A 114 -7.91 8.71 1.35
C GLN A 114 -6.43 8.73 1.73
N PHE A 115 -5.89 9.91 2.01
CA PHE A 115 -4.50 10.07 2.40
C PHE A 115 -4.37 10.18 3.91
N ILE A 116 -3.50 9.35 4.50
CA ILE A 116 -3.21 9.36 5.93
C ILE A 116 -1.72 9.66 6.09
N THR A 117 -1.38 10.78 6.75
CA THR A 117 0.03 11.12 6.99
C THR A 117 0.68 10.13 7.94
N LYS A 118 2.00 10.01 7.85
CA LYS A 118 2.79 9.18 8.75
C LYS A 118 2.55 9.54 10.22
N GLU A 119 2.46 10.82 10.54
CA GLU A 119 2.24 11.32 11.90
C GLU A 119 0.85 10.91 12.41
N ALA A 120 -0.19 11.05 11.59
CA ALA A 120 -1.55 10.66 11.92
C ALA A 120 -1.64 9.14 12.16
N TYR A 121 -0.99 8.34 11.31
CA TYR A 121 -0.96 6.89 11.44
C TYR A 121 -0.23 6.45 12.72
N LEU A 122 0.96 6.99 12.99
CA LEU A 122 1.74 6.68 14.20
C LEU A 122 1.03 7.11 15.48
N THR A 123 0.33 8.25 15.46
CA THR A 123 -0.46 8.72 16.61
C THR A 123 -1.57 7.73 16.97
N ARG A 124 -2.20 7.12 15.96
CA ARG A 124 -3.20 6.07 16.17
C ARG A 124 -2.62 4.77 16.70
N LEU A 125 -1.50 4.31 16.15
CA LEU A 125 -0.81 3.12 16.68
C LEU A 125 -0.48 3.28 18.16
N ARG A 126 -0.03 4.47 18.58
CA ARG A 126 0.24 4.77 20.00
C ARG A 126 -1.02 4.74 20.85
N ARG A 127 -2.13 5.32 20.37
CA ARG A 127 -3.42 5.32 21.10
C ARG A 127 -4.06 3.93 21.23
N ASN A 128 -3.82 3.04 20.28
CA ASN A 128 -4.35 1.67 20.32
C ASN A 128 -3.42 0.67 21.02
N ALA A 129 -2.14 1.00 21.21
CA ALA A 129 -1.19 0.17 21.97
C ALA A 129 -1.53 0.09 23.48
N ASP A 130 -2.38 0.99 23.99
CA ASP A 130 -2.93 0.92 25.36
C ASP A 130 -3.94 -0.23 25.57
N PHE A 131 -4.31 -0.99 24.53
CA PHE A 131 -5.20 -2.15 24.64
C PHE A 131 -4.48 -3.52 24.74
N ALA A 132 -3.17 -3.52 24.99
CA ALA A 132 -2.37 -4.74 25.15
C ALA A 132 -1.98 -5.02 26.63
N LEU A 133 -2.94 -4.90 27.56
CA LEU A 133 -2.82 -5.37 28.95
C LEU A 133 -3.88 -6.44 29.26
#